data_AF-A0A7G9W5T3-F1
#
_entry.id   AF-A0A7G9W5T3-F1
#
_cell.length_a   1.000
_cell.length_b   1.000
_cell.length_c   1.000
_cell.angle_alpha   90.00
_cell.angle_beta   90.00
_cell.angle_gamma   90.00
#
_symmetry.space_group_name_H-M   'P 1'
#
loop_
_entity.id
_entity.type
_entity.pdbx_description
1 polymer ?
#
loop_
_entity_poly.entity_id
_entity_poly.type
_entity_poly.pdbx_seq_one_letter_code
_entity_poly.pdbx_strand_id
1 'polypeptide(L)'
;MKVFKSFVLLLTVFLLFAMLATVGNGAAKTIPPAYYGEEWTLISSKVILPMQAIGTKHVSKVPANKVIKGVNSTWKISAGESIMGHIVDQSFLISISGKSTFKGPNDNELLTGTNLEATHAFITAVFFGELVSYTYKVENKITGELRYETYNVIASGDILNYYQRVHVDDNGVTTIEDAGRTKTRSFATEKELKEVLNSNNTDVVFN
;
A
#
# COMPACT_ATOMS: atom_id res chain seq x y z
N MET A 1 -3.72 -15.32 43.10
CA MET A 1 -4.35 -14.48 42.05
C MET A 1 -3.78 -14.85 40.69
N LYS A 2 -4.56 -15.62 39.94
CA LYS A 2 -4.29 -16.07 38.56
C LYS A 2 -5.12 -15.20 37.62
N VAL A 3 -4.61 -14.06 37.13
CA VAL A 3 -5.33 -13.27 36.10
C VAL A 3 -4.40 -12.64 35.04
N PHE A 4 -3.08 -12.70 35.21
CA PHE A 4 -2.16 -11.93 34.35
C PHE A 4 -1.70 -12.62 33.04
N LYS A 5 -2.24 -13.79 32.68
CA LYS A 5 -1.83 -14.52 31.44
C LYS A 5 -2.89 -14.56 30.33
N SER A 6 -4.10 -14.03 30.56
CA SER A 6 -5.19 -14.11 29.56
C SER A 6 -5.34 -12.86 28.68
N PHE A 7 -4.59 -11.78 28.94
CA PHE A 7 -4.74 -10.52 28.19
C PHE A 7 -3.78 -10.38 26.99
N VAL A 8 -2.63 -11.07 27.02
CA VAL A 8 -1.66 -11.07 25.90
C VAL A 8 -2.09 -12.01 24.77
N LEU A 9 -2.98 -12.97 25.06
CA LEU A 9 -3.55 -13.88 24.07
C LEU A 9 -4.73 -13.27 23.30
N LEU A 10 -5.32 -12.16 23.77
CA LEU A 10 -6.45 -11.52 23.10
C LEU A 10 -6.01 -10.50 22.03
N LEU A 11 -4.80 -9.96 22.14
CA LEU A 11 -4.27 -8.98 21.18
C LEU A 11 -3.64 -9.65 19.94
N THR A 12 -3.21 -10.90 20.04
CA THR A 12 -2.78 -11.70 18.88
C THR A 12 -3.96 -12.32 18.12
N VAL A 13 -5.16 -12.37 18.71
CA VAL A 13 -6.37 -12.87 18.05
C VAL A 13 -7.18 -11.75 17.39
N PHE A 14 -7.05 -10.50 17.84
CA PHE A 14 -7.74 -9.36 17.20
C PHE A 14 -7.11 -8.87 15.89
N LEU A 15 -5.88 -9.28 15.58
CA LEU A 15 -5.29 -9.15 14.25
C LEU A 15 -5.65 -10.31 13.30
N LEU A 16 -6.42 -11.31 13.78
CA LEU A 16 -6.75 -12.52 13.02
C LEU A 16 -8.22 -12.61 12.56
N PHE A 17 -9.08 -11.62 12.85
CA PHE A 17 -10.53 -11.74 12.58
C PHE A 17 -11.21 -10.52 11.92
N ALA A 18 -10.47 -9.70 11.17
CA ALA A 18 -11.05 -8.60 10.38
C ALA A 18 -10.62 -8.58 8.91
N MET A 19 -10.34 -9.74 8.31
CA MET A 19 -10.25 -9.89 6.85
C MET A 19 -10.82 -11.23 6.41
N LEU A 20 -12.15 -11.34 6.40
CA LEU A 20 -12.84 -12.31 5.56
C LEU A 20 -13.91 -11.56 4.76
N ALA A 21 -13.85 -11.76 3.44
CA ALA A 21 -14.54 -11.07 2.33
C ALA A 21 -13.86 -9.73 1.94
N THR A 22 -12.92 -9.73 0.99
CA THR A 22 -13.13 -10.16 -0.40
C THR A 22 -12.09 -11.16 -0.92
N VAL A 23 -12.55 -12.36 -1.27
CA VAL A 23 -11.87 -13.22 -2.24
C VAL A 23 -12.29 -12.76 -3.63
N GLY A 24 -11.32 -12.46 -4.50
CA GLY A 24 -11.49 -12.12 -5.92
C GLY A 24 -10.79 -10.80 -6.25
N ASN A 25 -9.75 -10.73 -7.09
CA ASN A 25 -9.32 -11.61 -8.17
C ASN A 25 -7.89 -12.07 -7.95
N GLY A 26 -7.65 -13.36 -8.22
CA GLY A 26 -6.30 -13.91 -8.22
C GLY A 26 -5.39 -13.07 -9.11
N ALA A 27 -4.16 -12.82 -8.67
CA ALA A 27 -3.14 -12.59 -9.66
C ALA A 27 -3.17 -13.82 -10.56
N ALA A 28 -3.53 -13.60 -11.82
CA ALA A 28 -3.22 -14.57 -12.83
C ALA A 28 -1.75 -14.93 -12.61
N LYS A 29 -1.45 -16.23 -12.51
CA LYS A 29 -0.09 -16.72 -12.75
C LYS A 29 0.24 -16.24 -14.16
N THR A 30 0.73 -15.01 -14.31
CA THR A 30 0.94 -14.38 -15.60
C THR A 30 2.18 -15.04 -16.16
N ILE A 31 1.94 -16.08 -16.95
CA ILE A 31 2.92 -16.56 -17.91
C ILE A 31 3.37 -15.31 -18.67
N PRO A 32 4.68 -15.01 -18.74
CA PRO A 32 5.18 -13.95 -19.62
C PRO A 32 4.61 -14.15 -21.02
N PRO A 33 4.46 -13.11 -21.85
CA PRO A 33 3.92 -13.28 -23.21
C PRO A 33 4.73 -14.37 -23.95
N ALA A 34 4.10 -15.53 -24.17
CA ALA A 34 4.75 -16.67 -24.80
C ALA A 34 4.99 -16.32 -26.28
N TYR A 35 6.25 -16.45 -26.72
CA TYR A 35 6.56 -16.30 -28.14
C TYR A 35 6.04 -17.52 -28.90
N TYR A 36 5.70 -17.32 -30.19
CA TYR A 36 5.15 -18.38 -31.03
C TYR A 36 6.09 -19.61 -31.04
N GLY A 37 5.55 -20.78 -30.69
CA GLY A 37 6.29 -22.04 -30.64
C GLY A 37 6.93 -22.38 -29.29
N GLU A 38 6.76 -21.56 -28.25
CA GLU A 38 7.30 -21.84 -26.91
C GLU A 38 6.27 -22.46 -25.97
N GLU A 39 6.65 -23.55 -25.29
CA GLU A 39 5.93 -24.11 -24.15
C GLU A 39 6.64 -23.74 -22.84
N TRP A 40 5.88 -23.16 -21.92
CA TRP A 40 6.38 -22.65 -20.65
C TRP A 40 5.87 -23.52 -19.49
N THR A 41 6.78 -24.20 -18.79
CA THR A 41 6.47 -25.05 -17.64
C THR A 41 7.01 -24.44 -16.35
N LEU A 42 6.14 -24.15 -15.39
CA LEU A 42 6.56 -23.66 -14.07
C LEU A 42 7.34 -24.76 -13.34
N ILE A 43 8.57 -24.46 -12.91
CA ILE A 43 9.42 -25.39 -12.16
C ILE A 43 9.34 -25.09 -10.67
N SER A 44 9.44 -23.81 -10.29
CA SER A 44 9.41 -23.41 -8.89
C SER A 44 8.93 -21.98 -8.70
N SER A 45 8.50 -21.68 -7.48
CA SER A 45 8.15 -20.33 -7.05
C SER A 45 8.73 -20.05 -5.67
N LYS A 46 9.21 -18.83 -5.44
CA LYS A 46 9.75 -18.38 -4.15
C LYS A 46 9.23 -17.00 -3.82
N VAL A 47 8.61 -16.83 -2.66
CA VAL A 47 8.29 -15.50 -2.11
C VAL A 47 9.61 -14.81 -1.78
N ILE A 48 9.88 -13.70 -2.46
CA ILE A 48 11.06 -12.84 -2.20
C ILE A 48 10.67 -11.80 -1.15
N LEU A 49 9.52 -11.15 -1.36
CA LEU A 49 8.97 -10.18 -0.42
C LEU A 49 7.58 -10.68 0.00
N PRO A 50 7.36 -10.97 1.29
CA PRO A 50 6.02 -11.30 1.78
C PRO A 50 5.10 -10.08 1.65
N MET A 51 3.79 -10.29 1.83
CA MET A 51 2.79 -9.22 1.82
C MET A 51 3.20 -8.03 2.71
N GLN A 52 3.57 -6.91 2.11
CA GLN A 52 4.02 -5.71 2.82
C GLN A 52 3.73 -4.44 2.01
N ALA A 53 3.90 -3.27 2.64
CA ALA A 53 3.73 -1.99 1.97
C ALA A 53 4.81 -1.81 0.88
N ILE A 54 4.35 -1.61 -0.35
CA ILE A 54 5.20 -1.42 -1.55
C ILE A 54 5.31 0.06 -1.90
N GLY A 55 4.23 0.82 -1.71
CA GLY A 55 4.20 2.24 -2.01
C GLY A 55 2.98 2.94 -1.46
N THR A 56 3.04 4.27 -1.40
CA THR A 56 1.95 5.11 -0.90
C THR A 56 1.60 6.24 -1.84
N LYS A 57 0.37 6.71 -1.75
CA LYS A 57 -0.15 7.78 -2.60
C LYS A 57 -1.18 8.60 -1.84
N HIS A 58 -1.01 9.92 -1.87
CA HIS A 58 -2.08 10.84 -1.47
C HIS A 58 -3.17 10.86 -2.54
N VAL A 59 -4.43 10.82 -2.09
CA VAL A 59 -5.57 10.75 -3.01
C VAL A 59 -6.50 11.95 -2.94
N SER A 60 -6.77 12.50 -1.75
CA SER A 60 -7.68 13.66 -1.61
C SER A 60 -7.54 14.39 -0.28
N LYS A 61 -7.77 15.71 -0.31
CA LYS A 61 -7.95 16.59 0.85
C LYS A 61 -9.43 16.68 1.21
N VAL A 62 -9.78 16.43 2.48
CA VAL A 62 -11.16 16.56 2.99
C VAL A 62 -11.21 17.64 4.06
N PRO A 63 -11.91 18.76 3.85
CA PRO A 63 -12.10 19.77 4.89
C PRO A 63 -12.93 19.26 6.07
N ALA A 64 -12.84 19.98 7.18
CA ALA A 64 -13.66 19.73 8.35
C ALA A 64 -15.16 19.65 7.99
N ASN A 65 -15.85 18.69 8.61
CA ASN A 65 -17.28 18.42 8.41
C ASN A 65 -17.69 18.08 6.96
N LYS A 66 -16.75 17.82 6.04
CA LYS A 66 -17.04 17.36 4.68
C LYS A 66 -16.94 15.85 4.57
N VAL A 67 -17.66 15.31 3.58
CA VAL A 67 -17.65 13.88 3.24
C VAL A 67 -17.28 13.73 1.78
N ILE A 68 -16.33 12.85 1.48
CA ILE A 68 -15.99 12.44 0.12
C ILE A 68 -16.44 11.00 -0.08
N LYS A 69 -17.12 10.74 -1.21
CA LYS A 69 -17.58 9.41 -1.63
C LYS A 69 -16.82 8.98 -2.88
N GLY A 70 -16.18 7.81 -2.84
CA GLY A 70 -15.58 7.21 -4.02
C GLY A 70 -14.19 7.78 -4.32
N VAL A 71 -13.21 7.37 -3.53
CA VAL A 71 -11.80 7.66 -3.77
C VAL A 71 -11.19 6.50 -4.54
N ASN A 72 -10.91 6.71 -5.83
CA ASN A 72 -10.24 5.72 -6.66
C ASN A 72 -8.73 5.89 -6.56
N SER A 73 -8.03 4.82 -6.22
CA SER A 73 -6.58 4.78 -6.18
C SER A 73 -6.08 3.77 -7.21
N THR A 74 -5.33 4.24 -8.19
CA THR A 74 -4.71 3.40 -9.22
C THR A 74 -3.20 3.43 -9.03
N TRP A 75 -2.60 2.23 -9.01
CA TRP A 75 -1.16 2.02 -9.07
C TRP A 75 -0.77 1.40 -10.39
N LYS A 76 0.32 1.94 -10.95
CA LYS A 76 1.01 1.37 -12.09
C LYS A 76 2.42 1.04 -11.62
N ILE A 77 2.81 -0.20 -11.79
CA ILE A 77 4.17 -0.67 -11.52
C ILE A 77 4.70 -1.15 -12.86
N SER A 78 5.70 -0.46 -13.38
CA SER A 78 6.31 -0.78 -14.68
C SER A 78 7.39 -1.83 -14.53
N ALA A 79 7.62 -2.62 -15.57
CA ALA A 79 8.80 -3.48 -15.65
C ALA A 79 10.07 -2.62 -15.53
N GLY A 80 11.07 -3.13 -14.80
CA GLY A 80 12.32 -2.43 -14.51
C GLY A 80 12.26 -1.54 -13.25
N GLU A 81 11.09 -1.33 -12.64
CA GLU A 81 11.00 -0.62 -11.37
C GLU A 81 11.60 -1.44 -10.23
N SER A 82 12.33 -0.76 -9.32
CA SER A 82 12.90 -1.37 -8.12
C SER A 82 11.94 -1.21 -6.94
N ILE A 83 11.47 -2.33 -6.41
CA ILE A 83 10.66 -2.41 -5.20
C ILE A 83 11.51 -3.00 -4.10
N MET A 84 11.85 -2.18 -3.10
CA MET A 84 12.64 -2.60 -1.93
C MET A 84 13.95 -3.33 -2.32
N GLY A 85 14.60 -2.88 -3.39
CA GLY A 85 15.84 -3.46 -3.91
C GLY A 85 15.67 -4.59 -4.92
N HIS A 86 14.43 -4.97 -5.26
CA HIS A 86 14.14 -6.02 -6.24
C HIS A 86 13.52 -5.45 -7.51
N ILE A 87 14.09 -5.81 -8.66
CA ILE A 87 13.57 -5.40 -9.97
C ILE A 87 12.34 -6.25 -10.29
N VAL A 88 11.25 -5.58 -10.68
CA VAL A 88 10.05 -6.22 -11.21
C VAL A 88 10.21 -6.45 -12.70
N ASP A 89 9.99 -7.67 -13.17
CA ASP A 89 10.27 -8.04 -14.57
C ASP A 89 9.08 -7.85 -15.51
N GLN A 90 7.88 -7.61 -14.97
CA GLN A 90 6.67 -7.40 -15.73
C GLN A 90 5.93 -6.15 -15.27
N SER A 91 5.25 -5.47 -16.20
CA SER A 91 4.42 -4.32 -15.87
C SER A 91 3.06 -4.80 -15.36
N PHE A 92 2.61 -4.27 -14.24
CA PHE A 92 1.28 -4.51 -13.68
C PHE A 92 0.55 -3.19 -13.49
N LEU A 93 -0.70 -3.15 -13.96
CA LEU A 93 -1.64 -2.09 -13.60
C LEU A 93 -2.58 -2.65 -12.55
N ILE A 94 -2.38 -2.25 -11.30
CA ILE A 94 -3.28 -2.62 -10.21
C ILE A 94 -4.20 -1.42 -9.98
N SER A 95 -5.36 -1.48 -10.62
CA SER A 95 -6.45 -0.55 -10.39
C SER A 95 -7.51 -1.21 -9.52
N ILE A 96 -7.25 -1.30 -8.21
CA ILE A 96 -8.30 -1.72 -7.27
C ILE A 96 -9.17 -0.49 -7.01
N SER A 97 -10.31 -0.43 -7.70
CA SER A 97 -11.31 0.61 -7.49
C SER A 97 -12.22 0.24 -6.33
N GLY A 98 -11.84 0.67 -5.13
CA GLY A 98 -12.70 0.57 -3.94
C GLY A 98 -13.55 1.82 -3.80
N LYS A 99 -14.88 1.69 -3.70
CA LYS A 99 -15.74 2.81 -3.30
C LYS A 99 -15.73 2.95 -1.78
N SER A 100 -14.76 3.71 -1.26
CA SER A 100 -14.72 4.08 0.16
C SER A 100 -15.35 5.45 0.39
N THR A 101 -16.00 5.63 1.55
CA THR A 101 -16.51 6.94 2.00
C THR A 101 -15.65 7.43 3.14
N PHE A 102 -15.15 8.65 3.03
CA PHE A 102 -14.31 9.28 4.05
C PHE A 102 -14.96 10.54 4.58
N LYS A 103 -14.82 10.77 5.88
CA LYS A 103 -15.26 11.99 6.55
C LYS A 103 -14.02 12.77 6.98
N GLY A 104 -14.06 14.08 6.80
CA GLY A 104 -13.08 14.98 7.39
C GLY A 104 -13.20 14.99 8.93
N PRO A 105 -12.25 15.64 9.61
CA PRO A 105 -12.36 15.90 11.04
C PRO A 105 -13.58 16.77 11.34
N ASN A 106 -14.02 16.79 12.59
CA ASN A 106 -14.96 17.82 13.06
C ASN A 106 -14.20 18.92 13.80
N ASP A 107 -14.89 20.03 14.05
CA ASP A 107 -14.27 21.24 14.62
C ASP A 107 -13.74 21.04 16.05
N ASN A 108 -14.06 19.92 16.73
CA ASN A 108 -13.58 19.63 18.08
C ASN A 108 -12.42 18.60 18.11
N GLU A 109 -11.95 18.12 16.95
CA GLU A 109 -10.87 17.13 16.93
C GLU A 109 -9.50 17.80 17.09
N LEU A 110 -8.79 17.45 18.15
CA LEU A 110 -7.41 17.90 18.40
C LEU A 110 -6.37 16.97 17.75
N LEU A 111 -5.25 17.53 17.31
CA LEU A 111 -4.22 16.75 16.60
C LEU A 111 -3.34 15.87 17.47
N THR A 112 -3.01 16.26 18.70
CA THR A 112 -2.55 15.41 19.82
C THR A 112 -2.05 16.38 20.90
N GLY A 113 -2.72 16.48 22.05
CA GLY A 113 -2.24 17.16 23.27
C GLY A 113 -1.87 18.66 23.17
N THR A 114 -1.90 19.27 21.98
CA THR A 114 -1.37 20.62 21.69
C THR A 114 -2.44 21.71 21.63
N ASN A 115 -3.71 21.40 21.94
CA ASN A 115 -4.88 22.29 21.73
C ASN A 115 -5.06 22.78 20.28
N LEU A 116 -4.42 22.11 19.32
CA LEU A 116 -4.53 22.41 17.90
C LEU A 116 -5.67 21.62 17.26
N GLU A 117 -6.65 22.31 16.68
CA GLU A 117 -7.80 21.70 16.01
C GLU A 117 -7.49 21.31 14.56
N ALA A 118 -7.89 20.10 14.16
CA ALA A 118 -7.71 19.62 12.80
C ALA A 118 -8.64 20.36 11.83
N THR A 119 -8.08 20.97 10.78
CA THR A 119 -8.86 21.70 9.77
C THR A 119 -9.23 20.81 8.59
N HIS A 120 -8.43 19.77 8.32
CA HIS A 120 -8.62 18.84 7.19
C HIS A 120 -8.12 17.44 7.54
N ALA A 121 -8.50 16.45 6.72
CA ALA A 121 -7.85 15.16 6.64
C ALA A 121 -7.27 14.94 5.24
N PHE A 122 -6.06 14.36 5.17
CA PHE A 122 -5.56 13.78 3.94
C PHE A 122 -5.83 12.28 3.91
N ILE A 123 -6.31 11.81 2.77
CA ILE A 123 -6.49 10.39 2.50
C ILE A 123 -5.22 9.89 1.84
N THR A 124 -4.56 8.97 2.53
CA THR A 124 -3.39 8.27 2.03
C THR A 124 -3.77 6.83 1.76
N ALA A 125 -3.44 6.36 0.57
CA ALA A 125 -3.66 4.99 0.17
C ALA A 125 -2.31 4.28 0.10
N VAL A 126 -2.23 3.09 0.66
CA VAL A 126 -1.05 2.22 0.67
C VAL A 126 -1.34 1.02 -0.18
N PHE A 127 -0.45 0.74 -1.11
CA PHE A 127 -0.45 -0.51 -1.84
C PHE A 127 0.38 -1.54 -1.08
N PHE A 128 -0.26 -2.62 -0.67
CA PHE A 128 0.39 -3.81 -0.13
C PHE A 128 0.51 -4.83 -1.25
N GLY A 129 1.63 -5.55 -1.32
CA GLY A 129 1.76 -6.65 -2.24
C GLY A 129 2.82 -7.65 -1.84
N GLU A 130 2.76 -8.80 -2.51
CA GLU A 130 3.72 -9.90 -2.38
C GLU A 130 4.53 -10.02 -3.68
N LEU A 131 5.86 -10.01 -3.57
CA LEU A 131 6.77 -10.23 -4.70
C LEU A 131 7.22 -11.68 -4.71
N VAL A 132 6.93 -12.38 -5.80
CA VAL A 132 7.28 -13.80 -5.99
C VAL A 132 8.19 -13.94 -7.20
N SER A 133 9.27 -14.69 -7.01
CA SER A 133 10.12 -15.19 -8.09
C SER A 133 9.52 -16.48 -8.64
N TYR A 134 9.28 -16.54 -9.94
CA TYR A 134 8.86 -17.74 -10.65
C TYR A 134 9.95 -18.19 -11.61
N THR A 135 10.36 -19.45 -11.51
CA THR A 135 11.31 -20.06 -12.45
C THR A 135 10.57 -21.00 -13.38
N TYR A 136 10.71 -20.77 -14.69
CA TYR A 136 10.11 -21.56 -15.76
C TYR A 136 11.18 -22.30 -16.55
N LYS A 137 10.83 -23.50 -17.00
CA LYS A 137 11.49 -24.19 -18.10
C LYS A 137 10.75 -23.80 -19.38
N VAL A 138 11.49 -23.29 -20.36
CA VAL A 138 10.95 -22.90 -21.67
C VAL A 138 11.50 -23.85 -22.72
N GLU A 139 10.58 -24.47 -23.46
CA GLU A 139 10.90 -25.37 -24.57
C GLU A 139 10.37 -24.79 -25.88
N ASN A 140 11.26 -24.56 -26.84
CA ASN A 140 10.86 -24.20 -28.19
C ASN A 140 10.49 -25.47 -28.96
N LYS A 141 9.21 -25.66 -29.28
CA LYS A 141 8.69 -26.85 -29.98
C LYS A 141 9.10 -26.94 -31.45
N ILE A 142 9.62 -25.86 -32.03
CA ILE A 142 10.09 -25.83 -33.41
C ILE A 142 11.56 -26.24 -33.48
N THR A 143 12.40 -25.73 -32.57
CA THR A 143 13.85 -25.96 -32.58
C THR A 143 14.30 -27.06 -31.61
N GLY A 144 13.48 -27.42 -30.63
CA GLY A 144 13.83 -28.31 -29.52
C GLY A 144 14.70 -27.66 -28.44
N GLU A 145 14.99 -26.36 -28.54
CA GLU A 145 15.84 -25.64 -27.59
C GLU A 145 15.20 -25.55 -26.21
N LEU A 146 16.03 -25.70 -25.17
CA LEU A 146 15.64 -25.64 -23.77
C LEU A 146 16.39 -24.53 -23.04
N ARG A 147 15.65 -23.69 -22.32
CA ARG A 147 16.21 -22.69 -21.40
C ARG A 147 15.41 -22.58 -20.11
N TYR A 148 16.01 -21.92 -19.13
CA TYR A 148 15.37 -21.62 -17.85
C TYR A 148 15.32 -20.11 -17.64
N GLU A 149 14.14 -19.60 -17.32
CA GLU A 149 13.89 -18.18 -17.16
C GLU A 149 13.33 -17.91 -15.77
N THR A 150 13.73 -16.81 -15.13
CA THR A 150 13.23 -16.42 -13.80
C THR A 150 12.66 -15.01 -13.86
N TYR A 151 11.47 -14.82 -13.28
CA TYR A 151 10.76 -13.55 -13.25
C TYR A 151 10.25 -13.22 -11.86
N ASN A 152 10.46 -11.98 -11.43
CA ASN A 152 9.89 -11.40 -10.23
C ASN A 152 8.61 -10.66 -10.59
N VAL A 153 7.51 -11.09 -9.97
CA VAL A 153 6.15 -10.64 -10.27
C VAL A 153 5.43 -10.36 -8.97
N ILE A 154 4.60 -9.32 -8.96
CA ILE A 154 3.67 -9.06 -7.86
C ILE A 154 2.52 -10.05 -7.96
N ALA A 155 2.52 -11.06 -7.10
CA ALA A 155 1.60 -12.20 -7.14
C ALA A 155 0.30 -11.96 -6.38
N SER A 156 0.20 -10.88 -5.63
CA SER A 156 -1.03 -10.42 -5.01
C SER A 156 -0.84 -8.98 -4.57
N GLY A 157 -1.95 -8.26 -4.41
CA GLY A 157 -1.91 -6.95 -3.82
C GLY A 157 -3.27 -6.48 -3.33
N ASP A 158 -3.21 -5.58 -2.36
CA ASP A 158 -4.38 -4.97 -1.72
C ASP A 158 -4.12 -3.48 -1.49
N ILE A 159 -5.19 -2.71 -1.33
CA ILE A 159 -5.10 -1.29 -0.97
C ILE A 159 -5.69 -1.10 0.42
N LEU A 160 -4.87 -0.56 1.31
CA LEU A 160 -5.36 0.02 2.56
C LEU A 160 -5.45 1.53 2.42
N ASN A 161 -6.60 2.11 2.75
CA ASN A 161 -6.75 3.56 2.85
C ASN A 161 -6.79 3.95 4.33
N TYR A 162 -6.03 4.96 4.70
CA TYR A 162 -6.13 5.61 6.00
C TYR A 162 -6.20 7.12 5.84
N TYR A 163 -6.60 7.80 6.91
CA TYR A 163 -6.70 9.25 6.94
C TYR A 163 -5.78 9.79 8.01
N GLN A 164 -5.13 10.91 7.72
CA GLN A 164 -4.31 11.64 8.68
C GLN A 164 -4.91 13.02 8.87
N ARG A 165 -5.11 13.40 10.13
CA ARG A 165 -5.58 14.74 10.44
C ARG A 165 -4.46 15.75 10.27
N VAL A 166 -4.84 16.90 9.75
CA VAL A 166 -3.94 17.99 9.43
C VAL A 166 -4.54 19.31 9.89
N HIS A 167 -3.66 20.17 10.40
CA HIS A 167 -3.91 21.57 10.65
C HIS A 167 -3.00 22.39 9.75
N VAL A 168 -3.53 23.50 9.23
CA VAL A 168 -2.76 24.49 8.50
C VAL A 168 -3.01 25.81 9.21
N ASP A 169 -1.96 26.40 9.76
CA ASP A 169 -2.07 27.67 10.48
C ASP A 169 -2.12 28.86 9.51
N ASP A 170 -2.31 30.08 10.05
CA ASP A 170 -2.38 31.32 9.27
C ASP A 170 -1.10 31.63 8.49
N ASN A 171 0.04 31.03 8.87
CA ASN A 171 1.32 31.18 8.19
C ASN A 171 1.54 30.10 7.11
N GLY A 172 0.60 29.18 6.94
CA GLY A 172 0.68 28.07 5.98
C GLY A 172 1.50 26.87 6.48
N VAL A 173 1.97 26.89 7.74
CA VAL A 173 2.67 25.76 8.37
C VAL A 173 1.66 24.63 8.52
N THR A 174 2.06 23.46 8.04
CA THR A 174 1.19 22.29 7.99
C THR A 174 1.61 21.28 9.04
N THR A 175 0.75 21.01 10.02
CA THR A 175 0.99 20.02 11.08
C THR A 175 0.12 18.80 10.85
N ILE A 176 0.71 17.61 10.95
CA ILE A 176 0.04 16.32 10.76
C ILE A 176 0.25 15.42 11.98
N GLU A 177 -0.75 14.57 12.28
CA GLU A 177 -0.65 13.51 13.28
C GLU A 177 -0.15 12.17 12.68
N ASP A 178 0.56 11.38 13.48
CA ASP A 178 0.94 10.03 13.11
C ASP A 178 -0.28 9.11 13.03
N ALA A 179 -0.13 7.96 12.36
CA ALA A 179 -1.22 7.00 12.25
C ALA A 179 -1.72 6.52 13.63
N GLY A 180 -0.85 6.54 14.66
CA GLY A 180 -1.19 6.22 16.04
C GLY A 180 -1.84 7.35 16.83
N ARG A 181 -1.85 8.59 16.32
CA ARG A 181 -2.36 9.79 17.01
C ARG A 181 -1.70 10.06 18.36
N THR A 182 -0.40 9.80 18.40
CA THR A 182 0.46 9.96 19.57
C THR A 182 1.51 11.04 19.38
N LYS A 183 1.80 11.43 18.14
CA LYS A 183 2.84 12.39 17.78
C LYS A 183 2.34 13.32 16.68
N THR A 184 2.89 14.52 16.65
CA THR A 184 2.68 15.49 15.57
C THR A 184 3.99 15.89 14.92
N ARG A 185 3.95 16.21 13.63
CA ARG A 185 5.07 16.80 12.89
C ARG A 185 4.60 17.97 12.05
N SER A 186 5.45 18.98 11.92
CA SER A 186 5.18 20.17 11.12
C SER A 186 6.06 20.23 9.87
N PHE A 187 5.49 20.79 8.81
CA PHE A 187 6.12 21.07 7.52
C PHE A 187 5.92 22.55 7.20
N ALA A 188 6.85 23.15 6.46
CA ALA A 188 6.76 24.58 6.15
C ALA A 188 5.56 24.88 5.24
N THR A 189 5.15 23.92 4.41
CA THR A 189 4.03 24.07 3.47
C THR A 189 3.25 22.78 3.26
N GLU A 190 2.01 22.89 2.77
CA GLU A 190 1.21 21.74 2.34
C GLU A 190 1.88 20.96 1.18
N LYS A 191 2.64 21.67 0.33
CA LYS A 191 3.35 21.06 -0.80
C LYS A 191 4.43 20.09 -0.32
N GLU A 192 5.23 20.51 0.66
CA GLU A 192 6.27 19.68 1.26
C GLU A 192 5.68 18.42 1.91
N LEU A 193 4.57 18.56 2.65
CA LEU A 193 3.86 17.41 3.19
C LEU A 193 3.43 16.43 2.09
N LYS A 194 2.86 16.92 0.98
CA LYS A 194 2.45 16.05 -0.14
C LYS A 194 3.62 15.32 -0.78
N GLU A 195 4.77 15.96 -0.91
CA GLU A 195 5.98 15.32 -1.44
C GLU A 195 6.42 14.16 -0.52
N VAL A 196 6.36 14.36 0.80
CA VAL A 196 6.67 13.30 1.77
C VAL A 196 5.63 12.17 1.74
N LEU A 197 4.32 12.49 1.72
CA LEU A 197 3.24 11.49 1.67
C LEU A 197 3.22 10.67 0.37
N ASN A 198 3.79 11.19 -0.71
CA ASN A 198 3.93 10.48 -1.98
C ASN A 198 5.28 9.76 -2.12
N SER A 199 6.17 9.89 -1.14
CA SER A 199 7.41 9.13 -1.15
C SER A 199 7.11 7.67 -0.83
N ASN A 200 7.85 6.73 -1.43
CA ASN A 200 7.75 5.29 -1.13
C ASN A 200 8.24 4.92 0.28
N ASN A 201 8.37 5.91 1.17
CA ASN A 201 8.97 5.77 2.47
C ASN A 201 8.05 6.41 3.51
N THR A 202 7.02 5.67 3.94
CA THR A 202 6.06 6.11 4.97
C THR A 202 6.72 6.45 6.28
N ASP A 203 7.87 5.84 6.54
CA ASP A 203 8.72 6.10 7.68
C ASP A 203 9.24 7.54 7.71
N VAL A 204 9.30 8.23 6.56
CA VAL A 204 9.80 9.62 6.49
C VAL A 204 8.92 10.59 7.25
N VAL A 205 7.64 10.29 7.48
CA VAL A 205 6.75 11.22 8.21
C VAL A 205 7.03 11.18 9.72
N PHE A 206 7.31 10.01 10.32
CA PHE A 206 7.37 9.87 11.79
C PHE A 206 8.52 9.00 12.34
N ASN A 207 9.56 8.71 11.56
CA ASN A 207 10.87 8.29 12.11
C ASN A 207 11.52 9.41 12.93
#